data_AF-A0A7K1KTX8-F1
#
_entry.id   AF-A0A7K1KTX8-F1
#
_cell.length_a   1.000
_cell.length_b   1.000
_cell.length_c   1.000
_cell.angle_alpha   90.00
_cell.angle_beta   90.00
_cell.angle_gamma   90.00
#
_symmetry.space_group_name_H-M   'P 1'
#
loop_
_entity.id
_entity.type
_entity.pdbx_description
1 polymer ?
#
loop_
_entity_poly.entity_id
_entity_poly.type
_entity_poly.pdbx_seq_one_letter_code
_entity_poly.pdbx_strand_id
1 'polypeptide(L)'
;MPDLFDSLRFPIHEIWADRDSDTLIARFDSDNVMKGGDRKYQNTYVCIFKFDAHGKICEYWEYFDPIVTGLTYRLAEVRYLSEDEADQAKSDPFPEGAPGSA
;
A
#
# COMPACT_ATOMS: atom_id res chain seq x y z
N MET A 1 -13.14 -2.63 3.02
CA MET A 1 -13.86 -3.89 3.32
C MET A 1 -13.48 -4.38 4.72
N PRO A 2 -14.18 -3.95 5.78
CA PRO A 2 -13.92 -4.42 7.14
C PRO A 2 -14.16 -5.92 7.30
N ASP A 3 -15.13 -6.46 6.56
CA ASP A 3 -15.56 -7.86 6.65
C ASP A 3 -14.51 -8.89 6.19
N LEU A 4 -13.39 -8.46 5.62
CA LEU A 4 -12.28 -9.35 5.26
C LEU A 4 -11.34 -9.63 6.43
N PHE A 5 -11.50 -8.93 7.56
CA PHE A 5 -10.56 -8.97 8.67
C PHE A 5 -11.24 -9.39 9.97
N ASP A 6 -10.53 -10.20 10.77
CA ASP A 6 -10.87 -10.47 12.16
C ASP A 6 -10.42 -9.32 13.06
N SER A 7 -9.37 -8.60 12.68
CA SER A 7 -8.93 -7.39 13.37
C SER A 7 -8.26 -6.39 12.43
N LEU A 8 -8.43 -5.11 12.76
CA LEU A 8 -7.80 -3.98 12.09
C LEU A 8 -7.09 -3.12 13.14
N ARG A 9 -5.80 -2.86 12.95
CA ARG A 9 -5.04 -1.98 13.83
C ARG A 9 -4.11 -1.11 13.00
N PHE A 10 -4.10 0.18 13.31
CA PHE A 10 -3.29 1.18 12.62
C PHE A 10 -2.47 2.00 13.60
N PRO A 11 -1.41 1.44 14.20
CA PRO A 11 -0.52 2.18 15.09
C PRO A 11 0.11 3.38 14.37
N ILE A 12 -0.24 4.59 14.83
CA ILE A 12 0.31 5.83 14.32
C ILE A 12 1.67 6.09 14.95
N HIS A 13 2.66 6.38 14.10
CA HIS A 13 4.03 6.65 14.55
C HIS A 13 4.35 8.13 14.50
N GLU A 14 3.95 8.82 13.43
CA GLU A 14 4.30 10.21 13.19
C GLU A 14 3.11 10.97 12.61
N ILE A 15 3.00 12.24 13.01
CA ILE A 15 1.99 13.18 12.52
C ILE A 15 2.69 14.51 12.25
N TRP A 16 2.49 15.05 11.05
CA TRP A 16 2.88 16.40 10.67
C TRP A 16 1.64 17.17 10.30
N ALA A 17 1.37 18.28 10.99
CA ALA A 17 0.22 19.12 10.74
C ALA A 17 0.68 20.48 10.22
N ASP A 18 0.15 20.87 9.07
CA ASP A 18 0.19 22.24 8.57
C ASP A 18 -1.19 22.87 8.79
N ARG A 19 -1.24 23.80 9.75
CA ARG A 19 -2.48 24.46 10.16
C ARG A 19 -2.89 25.58 9.21
N ASP A 20 -1.96 26.11 8.41
CA ASP A 20 -2.27 27.19 7.47
C ASP A 20 -2.97 26.64 6.22
N SER A 21 -2.72 25.36 5.89
CA SER A 21 -3.33 24.66 4.75
C SER A 21 -4.36 23.60 5.13
N ASP A 22 -4.77 23.54 6.41
CA ASP A 22 -5.69 22.52 6.94
C ASP A 22 -5.32 21.09 6.48
N THR A 23 -4.02 20.77 6.51
CA THR A 23 -3.47 19.51 5.99
C THR A 23 -2.71 18.76 7.07
N LEU A 24 -2.92 17.44 7.13
CA LEU A 24 -2.22 16.53 8.02
C LEU A 24 -1.58 15.41 7.22
N ILE A 25 -0.31 15.14 7.47
CA ILE A 25 0.40 13.95 6.99
C ILE A 25 0.58 13.01 8.18
N ALA A 26 0.26 11.72 8.02
CA ALA A 26 0.49 10.71 9.04
C ALA A 26 1.28 9.54 8.47
N ARG A 27 2.23 9.02 9.27
CA ARG A 27 2.86 7.72 9.05
C ARG A 27 2.34 6.72 10.06
N PHE A 28 1.84 5.59 9.58
CA PHE A 28 1.34 4.50 10.43
C PHE A 28 1.56 3.16 9.73
N ASP A 29 1.54 2.07 10.50
CA ASP A 29 1.55 0.72 9.93
C ASP A 29 0.16 0.09 10.01
N SER A 30 -0.10 -0.93 9.20
CA SER A 30 -1.21 -1.86 9.45
C SER A 30 -0.73 -3.08 10.22
N ASP A 31 -1.53 -3.53 11.16
CA ASP A 31 -1.41 -4.82 11.84
C ASP A 31 -2.77 -5.51 11.79
N ASN A 32 -3.12 -5.99 10.60
CA ASN A 32 -4.44 -6.50 10.29
C ASN A 32 -4.41 -8.02 10.22
N VAL A 33 -5.38 -8.68 10.85
CA VAL A 33 -5.56 -10.13 10.76
C VAL A 33 -6.72 -10.41 9.81
N MET A 34 -6.46 -11.13 8.72
CA MET A 34 -7.49 -11.54 7.78
C MET A 34 -8.40 -12.60 8.40
N LYS A 35 -9.66 -12.64 7.95
CA LYS A 35 -10.63 -13.65 8.39
C LYS A 35 -10.08 -15.07 8.26
N GLY A 36 -10.26 -15.84 9.33
CA GLY A 36 -9.74 -17.20 9.44
C GLY A 36 -8.35 -17.27 10.10
N GLY A 37 -7.77 -16.14 10.50
CA GLY A 37 -6.54 -16.06 11.29
C GLY A 37 -5.23 -16.45 10.58
N ASP A 38 -5.31 -17.14 9.45
CA ASP A 38 -4.16 -17.74 8.77
C ASP A 38 -3.24 -16.72 8.07
N ARG A 39 -3.70 -15.47 7.89
CA ARG A 39 -2.95 -14.45 7.16
C ARG A 39 -2.97 -13.12 7.90
N LYS A 40 -1.78 -12.55 8.05
CA LYS A 40 -1.57 -11.18 8.55
C LYS A 40 -1.24 -10.27 7.37
N TYR A 41 -1.86 -9.10 7.36
CA TYR A 41 -1.54 -8.04 6.43
C TYR A 41 -0.85 -6.90 7.20
N GLN A 42 0.43 -6.71 6.88
CA GLN A 42 1.27 -5.68 7.47
C GLN A 42 1.92 -4.85 6.38
N ASN A 43 1.62 -3.56 6.36
CA ASN A 43 2.18 -2.60 5.41
C ASN A 43 2.43 -1.28 6.13
N THR A 44 3.30 -0.43 5.58
CA THR A 44 3.55 0.92 6.07
C THR A 44 2.87 1.93 5.15
N TYR A 45 2.22 2.89 5.76
CA TYR A 45 1.43 3.91 5.09
C TYR A 45 1.98 5.29 5.38
N VAL A 46 1.93 6.13 4.35
CA VAL A 46 1.96 7.58 4.50
C VAL A 46 0.65 8.10 3.92
N CYS A 47 -0.12 8.82 4.73
CA CYS A 47 -1.40 9.36 4.32
C CYS A 47 -1.41 10.88 4.41
N ILE A 48 -2.09 11.52 3.45
CA ILE A 48 -2.37 12.95 3.45
C ILE A 48 -3.87 13.13 3.66
N PHE A 49 -4.24 13.90 4.67
CA PHE A 49 -5.61 14.29 4.99
C PHE A 49 -5.73 15.80 4.81
N LYS A 50 -6.69 16.25 3.99
CA LYS A 50 -7.08 17.66 3.93
C LYS A 50 -8.44 17.85 4.55
N PHE A 51 -8.61 18.95 5.27
CA PHE A 51 -9.84 19.27 5.97
C PHE A 51 -10.53 20.49 5.36
N ASP A 52 -11.86 20.52 5.44
CA ASP A 52 -12.64 21.72 5.15
C ASP A 52 -12.67 22.68 6.36
N ALA A 53 -13.28 23.86 6.16
CA ALA A 53 -13.44 24.87 7.22
C ALA A 53 -14.28 24.40 8.43
N HIS A 54 -14.96 23.26 8.34
CA HIS A 54 -15.70 22.64 9.43
C HIS A 54 -14.91 21.50 10.11
N GLY A 55 -13.65 21.28 9.72
CA GLY A 55 -12.78 20.23 10.25
C GLY A 55 -13.13 18.83 9.74
N LYS A 56 -13.84 18.70 8.61
CA LYS A 56 -14.16 17.40 8.00
C LYS A 56 -13.13 17.06 6.94
N ILE A 57 -12.75 15.78 6.84
CA ILE A 57 -11.87 15.32 5.77
C ILE A 57 -12.58 15.50 4.42
N CYS A 58 -11.99 16.31 3.54
CA CYS A 58 -12.50 16.56 2.18
C CYS A 58 -11.66 15.85 1.11
N GLU A 59 -10.41 15.50 1.44
CA GLU A 59 -9.48 14.82 0.53
C GLU A 59 -8.59 13.86 1.33
N TYR A 60 -8.35 12.68 0.76
CA TYR A 60 -7.53 11.62 1.36
C TYR A 60 -6.66 10.96 0.30
N TRP A 61 -5.35 10.93 0.56
CA TRP A 61 -4.37 10.21 -0.25
C TRP A 61 -3.71 9.15 0.60
N GLU A 62 -3.56 7.96 0.04
CA GLU A 62 -2.91 6.83 0.67
C GLU A 62 -1.72 6.40 -0.20
N TYR A 63 -0.55 6.34 0.42
CA TYR A 63 0.66 5.79 -0.18
C TYR A 63 1.10 4.59 0.65
N PHE A 64 1.34 3.47 -0.01
CA PHE A 64 1.76 2.21 0.61
C PHE A 64 2.56 1.38 -0.39
N ASP A 65 3.19 0.29 0.06
CA ASP A 65 3.87 -0.64 -0.84
C ASP A 65 2.85 -1.58 -1.52
N PRO A 66 2.61 -1.45 -2.85
CA PRO A 66 1.65 -2.29 -3.55
C PRO A 66 2.11 -3.75 -3.67
N ILE A 67 3.41 -4.04 -3.57
CA ILE A 67 3.94 -5.41 -3.63
C ILE A 67 3.43 -6.21 -2.43
N VAL A 68 3.54 -5.64 -1.22
CA VAL A 68 3.06 -6.26 0.02
C VAL A 68 1.57 -6.60 -0.07
N THR A 69 0.76 -5.66 -0.58
CA THR A 69 -0.66 -5.87 -0.85
C THR A 69 -0.89 -6.99 -1.88
N GLY A 70 -0.21 -6.93 -3.02
CA GLY A 70 -0.33 -7.91 -4.10
C GLY A 70 -0.03 -9.33 -3.65
N LEU A 71 1.07 -9.52 -2.90
CA LEU A 71 1.46 -10.82 -2.37
C LEU A 71 0.47 -11.33 -1.30
N THR A 72 0.04 -10.47 -0.38
CA THR A 72 -0.86 -10.87 0.72
C THR A 72 -2.24 -11.32 0.21
N TYR A 73 -2.78 -10.59 -0.76
CA TYR A 73 -4.07 -10.91 -1.39
C TYR A 73 -3.95 -11.88 -2.57
N ARG A 74 -2.74 -12.33 -2.92
CA ARG A 74 -2.46 -13.19 -4.08
C ARG A 74 -2.98 -12.61 -5.40
N LEU A 75 -2.82 -11.30 -5.55
CA LEU A 75 -3.15 -10.56 -6.76
C LEU A 75 -1.94 -10.41 -7.69
N ALA A 76 -0.74 -10.63 -7.18
CA ALA A 76 0.51 -10.52 -7.93
C ALA A 76 1.55 -11.54 -7.44
N GLU A 77 2.50 -11.85 -8.32
CA GLU A 77 3.73 -12.57 -8.00
C GLU A 77 4.92 -11.63 -8.25
N VAL A 78 5.95 -11.74 -7.42
CA VAL A 78 7.15 -10.90 -7.53
C VAL A 78 8.33 -11.79 -7.84
N ARG A 79 9.06 -11.45 -8.90
CA ARG A 79 10.32 -12.09 -9.27
C ARG A 79 11.43 -11.05 -9.17
N TYR A 80 12.45 -11.35 -8.39
CA TYR A 80 13.69 -10.58 -8.39
C TYR A 80 14.58 -11.09 -9.53
N LEU A 81 15.04 -10.17 -10.37
CA LEU A 81 15.91 -10.47 -11.50
C LEU A 81 17.37 -10.33 -11.07
N SER A 82 18.25 -11.14 -11.64
CA SER A 82 19.68 -10.86 -11.67
C SER A 82 19.98 -9.59 -12.46
N GLU A 83 21.18 -9.03 -12.33
CA GLU A 83 21.59 -7.82 -13.09
C GLU A 83 21.45 -8.02 -14.61
N ASP A 84 21.93 -9.16 -15.12
CA ASP A 84 21.83 -9.52 -16.54
C ASP A 84 20.37 -9.61 -17.01
N GLU A 85 19.50 -10.24 -16.21
CA GLU A 85 18.06 -10.34 -16.52
C GLU A 85 17.35 -8.98 -16.44
N ALA A 86 17.76 -8.11 -15.52
CA ALA A 86 17.21 -6.76 -15.38
C ALA A 86 17.56 -5.88 -16.57
N ASP A 87 18.79 -5.98 -17.09
CA ASP A 87 19.21 -5.23 -18.27
C ASP A 87 18.51 -5.72 -19.54
N GLN A 88 18.27 -7.03 -19.66
CA GLN A 88 17.44 -7.59 -20.72
C GLN A 88 15.99 -7.08 -20.65
N ALA A 89 15.38 -7.05 -19.46
CA ALA A 89 14.00 -6.59 -19.27
C ALA A 89 13.81 -5.08 -19.53
N LYS A 90 14.85 -4.25 -19.33
CA LYS A 90 14.80 -2.82 -19.71
C LYS A 90 14.80 -2.63 -21.23
N SER A 91 15.47 -3.52 -21.95
CA SER A 91 15.58 -3.45 -23.42
C SER A 91 14.31 -3.93 -24.14
N ASP A 92 13.55 -4.83 -23.50
CA ASP A 92 12.23 -5.28 -23.94
C ASP A 92 11.35 -5.55 -22.70
N PRO A 93 10.52 -4.59 -22.26
CA PRO A 93 9.73 -4.70 -21.04
C PRO A 93 8.51 -5.62 -21.17
N PHE A 94 8.16 -6.06 -22.39
CA PHE A 94 7.04 -6.97 -22.65
C PHE A 94 7.44 -8.06 -23.65
N PRO A 95 8.40 -8.93 -23.31
CA PRO A 95 8.81 -10.00 -24.21
C PRO A 95 7.67 -11.02 -24.36
N GLU A 96 7.45 -11.50 -25.59
CA GLU A 96 6.48 -12.56 -25.86
C GLU A 96 6.76 -13.78 -24.96
N GLY A 97 5.73 -14.27 -24.25
CA GLY A 97 5.83 -15.40 -23.33
C GLY A 97 6.00 -15.05 -21.85
N ALA A 98 5.98 -13.77 -21.47
CA ALA A 98 5.88 -13.39 -20.06
C ALA A 98 4.53 -13.85 -19.46
N PRO A 99 4.51 -14.34 -18.20
CA PRO A 99 3.28 -14.78 -17.55
C PRO A 99 2.28 -13.62 -17.48
N GLY A 100 1.11 -13.80 -18.11
CA GLY A 100 0.09 -12.77 -18.28
C GLY A 100 -0.16 -12.34 -19.73
N SER A 101 0.57 -12.87 -20.70
CA SER A 101 0.27 -12.74 -22.14
C SER A 101 -0.75 -13.77 -22.62
N ALA A 102 -1.97 -13.73 -22.05
CA ALA A 102 -3.14 -14.45 -22.56
C ALA A 102 -4.41 -13.62 -22.35
#